data_AF-A0A8K0JUW2-F1
#
_entry.id   AF-A0A8K0JUW2-F1
#
_cell.length_a   1.000
_cell.length_b   1.000
_cell.length_c   1.000
_cell.angle_alpha   90.00
_cell.angle_beta   90.00
_cell.angle_gamma   90.00
#
_symmetry.space_group_name_H-M   'P 1'
#
loop_
_entity.id
_entity.type
_entity.pdbx_description
1 polymer ?
#
loop_
_entity_poly.entity_id
_entity_poly.type
_entity_poly.pdbx_seq_one_letter_code
_entity_poly.pdbx_strand_id
1 'polypeptide(L)'
;MLLERRNHSFIQEKAEDLQSLDSCEYIWESGVGFATSPPRVAQHDSNRTELLKLLLTCFGETMYFPPPRQSSSKESPDSGRGSSQPSCGPAVLRNRWVRLFTCGSNRHALPAFTSLLNVVCAYDPSASPLPYNHLLFSDTREPLADTCLQCLVVCLDPYYCANPNCPCAGGACSNVGDDGSTKKEQAGDGRSHGGCCEDNLFLNYLSRIHREEDFAFMLRGFARLLNNPLAQTYLPNSTRKVHFHQELLVLFWKACDYNKKFLYYVLKSSDVLDILVPILYHLNDARADQSRVGLMHIGVFILLLLSGERNFGVRLNKPYTATVPMDVPIITTGHQRLQPLFDCLLTILVNVSPYLKTISMVGSTKLVHLLEAFATPWFLFASPSHHHLLFFLLEIFNNIIQYQFDGNSNLVYTIIRKRQVFHALASLPSDPTSISRSMSRNSMSRSSSSSHISMSPPLPQAPTHKKKPHRSTPTTPSSPTP
;
A
#
# COMPACT_ATOMS: atom_id res chain seq x y z
N MET A 1 55.83 24.10 -0.04
CA MET A 1 55.10 25.32 0.38
C MET A 1 54.55 26.19 -0.76
N LEU A 2 55.30 26.58 -1.80
CA LEU A 2 54.72 27.39 -2.92
C LEU A 2 53.93 26.57 -3.96
N LEU A 3 54.20 25.27 -4.11
CA LEU A 3 53.41 24.38 -4.99
C LEU A 3 52.07 23.94 -4.36
N GLU A 4 51.99 23.77 -3.03
CA GLU A 4 50.77 23.32 -2.35
C GLU A 4 49.69 24.41 -2.29
N ARG A 5 50.08 25.69 -2.17
CA ARG A 5 49.11 26.80 -2.24
C ARG A 5 48.47 26.94 -3.62
N ARG A 6 49.18 26.59 -4.69
CA ARG A 6 48.68 26.66 -6.07
C ARG A 6 47.67 25.55 -6.37
N ASN A 7 47.85 24.36 -5.81
CA ASN A 7 46.86 23.27 -5.92
C ASN A 7 45.61 23.53 -5.07
N HIS A 8 45.76 24.11 -3.87
CA HIS A 8 44.60 24.49 -3.07
C HIS A 8 43.78 25.61 -3.71
N SER A 9 44.41 26.62 -4.32
CA SER A 9 43.67 27.67 -5.05
C SER A 9 42.98 27.13 -6.30
N PHE A 10 43.59 26.19 -7.04
CA PHE A 10 42.98 25.58 -8.23
C PHE A 10 41.80 24.65 -7.91
N ILE A 11 41.86 23.96 -6.76
CA ILE A 11 40.75 23.13 -6.26
C ILE A 11 39.62 24.00 -5.71
N GLN A 12 39.96 25.13 -5.08
CA GLN A 12 38.99 26.09 -4.56
C GLN A 12 38.28 26.87 -5.68
N GLU A 13 39.00 27.30 -6.72
CA GLU A 13 38.40 27.93 -7.92
C GLU A 13 37.42 26.97 -8.63
N LYS A 14 37.77 25.68 -8.77
CA LYS A 14 36.84 24.67 -9.32
C LYS A 14 35.63 24.38 -8.42
N ALA A 15 35.79 24.50 -7.10
CA ALA A 15 34.71 24.32 -6.13
C ALA A 15 33.78 25.54 -6.04
N GLU A 16 34.29 26.73 -6.36
CA GLU A 16 33.54 27.98 -6.46
C GLU A 16 32.78 28.08 -7.80
N ASP A 17 33.33 27.56 -8.91
CA ASP A 17 32.61 27.44 -10.19
C ASP A 17 31.44 26.43 -10.17
N LEU A 18 31.45 25.44 -9.28
CA LEU A 18 30.31 24.52 -9.08
C LEU A 18 29.09 25.19 -8.44
N GLN A 19 29.25 26.42 -7.90
CA GLN A 19 28.18 27.17 -7.24
C GLN A 19 27.25 27.89 -8.24
N SER A 20 27.68 28.04 -9.51
CA SER A 20 26.95 28.74 -10.57
C SER A 20 26.27 27.81 -11.58
N LEU A 21 26.48 26.49 -11.49
CA LEU A 21 25.85 25.52 -12.38
C LEU A 21 24.36 25.41 -12.09
N ASP A 22 23.56 25.55 -13.14
CA ASP A 22 22.11 25.52 -13.09
C ASP A 22 21.64 24.22 -12.41
N SER A 23 20.75 24.35 -11.43
CA SER A 23 20.29 23.23 -10.58
C SER A 23 19.78 22.03 -11.40
N CYS A 24 19.33 22.29 -12.63
CA CYS A 24 18.83 21.31 -13.59
C CYS A 24 19.91 20.34 -14.13
N GLU A 25 21.19 20.74 -14.19
CA GLU A 25 22.27 19.88 -14.73
C GLU A 25 22.55 18.65 -13.85
N TYR A 26 22.16 18.71 -12.59
CA TYR A 26 22.33 17.62 -11.63
C TYR A 26 21.21 16.57 -11.68
N ILE A 27 20.19 16.75 -12.53
CA ILE A 27 19.06 15.83 -12.64
C ILE A 27 19.43 14.61 -13.50
N TRP A 28 19.26 13.41 -12.94
CA TRP A 28 19.80 12.17 -13.54
C TRP A 28 18.94 11.56 -14.64
N GLU A 29 17.67 11.93 -14.73
CA GLU A 29 16.72 11.37 -15.70
C GLU A 29 15.59 12.38 -15.97
N SER A 30 15.11 12.41 -17.22
CA SER A 30 13.93 13.18 -17.63
C SER A 30 12.65 12.62 -17.01
N GLY A 31 11.67 13.48 -16.79
CA GLY A 31 10.38 13.15 -16.19
C GLY A 31 9.76 14.39 -15.57
N VAL A 32 9.31 14.25 -14.32
CA VAL A 32 8.73 15.35 -13.54
C VAL A 32 9.72 16.51 -13.49
N GLY A 33 9.28 17.71 -13.89
CA GLY A 33 10.07 18.94 -13.76
C GLY A 33 11.35 19.02 -14.59
N PHE A 34 11.64 18.05 -15.47
CA PHE A 34 12.87 18.04 -16.28
C PHE A 34 12.71 17.24 -17.59
N ALA A 35 13.05 17.85 -18.72
CA ALA A 35 12.72 17.28 -20.04
C ALA A 35 13.85 16.43 -20.67
N THR A 36 15.10 16.63 -20.27
CA THR A 36 16.26 16.10 -21.01
C THR A 36 17.04 15.08 -20.20
N SER A 37 17.15 13.83 -20.63
CA SER A 37 18.00 12.87 -19.94
C SER A 37 19.48 13.06 -20.30
N PRO A 38 20.40 13.14 -19.33
CA PRO A 38 21.83 13.03 -19.59
C PRO A 38 22.17 11.68 -20.24
N PRO A 39 23.31 11.57 -20.95
CA PRO A 39 23.77 10.29 -21.48
C PRO A 39 23.90 9.22 -20.38
N ARG A 40 23.37 8.03 -20.65
CA ARG A 40 23.44 6.91 -19.70
C ARG A 40 24.83 6.29 -19.72
N VAL A 41 25.45 6.23 -18.54
CA VAL A 41 26.78 5.66 -18.33
C VAL A 41 26.72 4.68 -17.18
N ALA A 42 26.96 3.39 -17.45
CA ALA A 42 26.84 2.31 -16.46
C ALA A 42 27.68 2.55 -15.19
N GLN A 43 28.88 3.13 -15.33
CA GLN A 43 29.73 3.50 -14.21
C GLN A 43 29.07 4.56 -13.30
N HIS A 44 28.38 5.54 -13.88
CA HIS A 44 27.67 6.56 -13.10
C HIS A 44 26.50 5.95 -12.34
N ASP A 45 25.75 5.03 -12.96
CA ASP A 45 24.66 4.33 -12.28
C ASP A 45 25.17 3.48 -11.11
N SER A 46 26.28 2.75 -11.31
CA SER A 46 26.93 1.99 -10.24
C SER A 46 27.41 2.90 -9.10
N ASN A 47 28.08 4.02 -9.41
CA ASN A 47 28.59 4.95 -8.39
C ASN A 47 27.46 5.61 -7.59
N ARG A 48 26.37 6.03 -8.28
CA ARG A 48 25.17 6.60 -7.63
C ARG A 48 24.53 5.58 -6.71
N THR A 49 24.43 4.32 -7.15
CA THR A 49 23.88 3.22 -6.34
C THR A 49 24.65 3.07 -5.03
N GLU A 50 25.98 2.98 -5.07
CA GLU A 50 26.80 2.82 -3.86
C GLU A 50 26.73 4.06 -2.94
N LEU A 51 26.68 5.26 -3.52
CA LEU A 51 26.49 6.48 -2.73
C LEU A 51 25.13 6.51 -2.02
N LEU A 52 24.05 6.12 -2.70
CA LEU A 52 22.72 6.06 -2.11
C LEU A 52 22.62 4.97 -1.04
N LYS A 53 23.28 3.83 -1.20
CA LYS A 53 23.38 2.79 -0.15
C LYS A 53 24.09 3.30 1.10
N LEU A 54 25.16 4.07 0.92
CA LEU A 54 25.84 4.74 2.03
C LEU A 54 24.90 5.73 2.74
N LEU A 55 24.15 6.53 1.98
CA LEU A 55 23.16 7.46 2.55
C LEU A 55 22.04 6.72 3.29
N LEU A 56 21.51 5.62 2.75
CA LEU A 56 20.54 4.77 3.44
C LEU A 56 21.08 4.22 4.76
N THR A 57 22.36 3.87 4.80
CA THR A 57 23.01 3.45 6.04
C THR A 57 23.02 4.58 7.07
N CYS A 58 23.29 5.82 6.65
CA CYS A 58 23.16 7.00 7.52
C CYS A 58 21.70 7.31 7.91
N PHE A 59 20.74 7.00 7.03
CA PHE A 59 19.31 7.14 7.31
C PHE A 59 18.76 6.02 8.20
N GLY A 60 19.53 4.97 8.46
CA GLY A 60 19.18 3.94 9.44
C GLY A 60 19.23 4.47 10.87
N GLU A 61 18.30 4.03 11.71
CA GLU A 61 18.35 4.26 13.16
C GLU A 61 18.88 3.01 13.88
N THR A 62 19.48 3.23 15.06
CA THR A 62 19.99 2.12 15.88
C THR A 62 18.84 1.31 16.46
N MET A 63 18.80 -0.01 16.19
CA MET A 63 17.76 -0.90 16.72
C MET A 63 17.74 -0.98 18.27
N TYR A 64 18.89 -0.77 18.91
CA TYR A 64 19.03 -0.85 20.37
C TYR A 64 19.18 0.55 20.95
N PHE A 65 18.15 1.00 21.67
CA PHE A 65 18.24 2.22 22.46
C PHE A 65 18.57 1.85 23.90
N PRO A 66 19.51 2.57 24.56
CA PRO A 66 19.65 2.47 26.00
C PRO A 66 18.33 2.89 26.65
N PRO A 67 17.92 2.25 27.77
CA PRO A 67 16.68 2.60 28.44
C PRO A 67 16.69 4.11 28.75
N PRO A 68 15.56 4.81 28.54
CA PRO A 68 15.51 6.24 28.81
C PRO A 68 15.97 6.44 30.24
N ARG A 69 17.04 7.22 30.42
CA ARG A 69 17.51 7.61 31.75
C ARG A 69 16.33 8.30 32.42
N GLN A 70 15.64 7.61 33.32
CA GLN A 70 14.77 8.25 34.28
C GLN A 70 15.69 9.24 35.00
N SER A 71 15.54 10.51 34.69
CA SER A 71 16.15 11.56 35.50
C SER A 71 15.60 11.34 36.90
N SER A 72 16.43 10.77 37.77
CA SER A 72 16.20 10.70 39.20
C SER A 72 16.34 12.11 39.77
N SER A 73 15.46 13.02 39.38
CA SER A 73 15.19 14.21 40.16
C SER A 73 14.23 13.77 41.25
N LYS A 74 14.79 13.50 42.44
CA LYS A 74 14.03 13.53 43.69
C LYS A 74 13.26 14.85 43.71
N GLU A 75 11.94 14.78 43.60
CA GLU A 75 11.06 15.91 43.90
C GLU A 75 11.17 16.19 45.40
N SER A 76 11.77 17.32 45.75
CA SER A 76 11.57 17.97 47.05
C SER A 76 10.29 18.82 46.91
N PRO A 77 9.29 18.68 47.79
CA PRO A 77 8.14 19.56 47.77
C PRO A 77 8.50 20.82 48.56
N ASP A 78 8.90 21.91 47.90
CA ASP A 78 8.64 23.25 48.43
C ASP A 78 8.95 24.39 47.44
N SER A 79 7.96 25.27 47.30
CA SER A 79 8.04 26.69 46.92
C SER A 79 8.28 27.11 45.44
N GLY A 80 7.25 27.74 44.86
CA GLY A 80 7.38 29.09 44.27
C GLY A 80 7.70 29.24 42.77
N ARG A 81 6.63 29.53 41.99
CA ARG A 81 6.59 30.43 40.80
C ARG A 81 7.90 30.65 40.02
N GLY A 82 7.98 30.01 38.85
CA GLY A 82 8.87 30.38 37.76
C GLY A 82 8.62 29.50 36.54
N SER A 83 8.37 30.11 35.39
CA SER A 83 8.07 29.45 34.11
C SER A 83 9.17 28.48 33.66
N SER A 84 9.05 27.20 34.00
CA SER A 84 9.80 26.12 33.36
C SER A 84 8.96 25.56 32.21
N GLN A 85 9.44 25.76 30.99
CA GLN A 85 9.00 24.99 29.83
C GLN A 85 8.98 23.50 30.20
N PRO A 86 7.97 22.72 29.79
CA PRO A 86 8.11 21.27 29.83
C PRO A 86 9.25 20.94 28.87
N SER A 87 10.42 20.63 29.41
CA SER A 87 11.50 20.02 28.65
C SER A 87 10.93 18.74 28.07
N CYS A 88 10.74 18.75 26.75
CA CYS A 88 10.25 17.64 25.97
C CYS A 88 10.90 16.35 26.48
N GLY A 89 10.08 15.35 26.81
CA GLY A 89 10.55 13.99 27.11
C GLY A 89 11.49 13.49 26.01
N PRO A 90 12.27 12.42 26.27
CA PRO A 90 13.42 12.04 25.46
C PRO A 90 13.04 12.12 24.00
N ALA A 91 13.62 13.09 23.29
CA ALA A 91 13.37 13.29 21.88
C ALA A 91 13.54 11.93 21.22
N VAL A 92 12.45 11.33 20.74
CA VAL A 92 12.51 10.22 19.79
C VAL A 92 13.58 10.64 18.80
N LEU A 93 14.67 9.87 18.76
CA LEU A 93 15.94 10.24 18.16
C LEU A 93 15.73 10.52 16.68
N ARG A 94 15.32 11.75 16.35
CA ARG A 94 15.02 12.18 14.99
C ARG A 94 16.23 11.87 14.12
N ASN A 95 16.02 11.18 13.02
CA ASN A 95 17.09 10.94 12.07
C ASN A 95 17.64 12.27 11.51
N ARG A 96 18.79 12.69 12.05
CA ARG A 96 19.43 13.97 11.72
C ARG A 96 19.90 14.00 10.26
N TRP A 97 20.24 12.84 9.70
CA TRP A 97 20.70 12.72 8.33
C TRP A 97 19.57 12.95 7.34
N VAL A 98 18.40 12.33 7.57
CA VAL A 98 17.21 12.58 6.73
C VAL A 98 16.79 14.05 6.82
N ARG A 99 16.84 14.64 8.01
CA ARG A 99 16.59 16.09 8.20
C ARG A 99 17.55 16.94 7.39
N LEU A 100 18.85 16.72 7.51
CA LEU A 100 19.85 17.48 6.77
C LEU A 100 19.72 17.30 5.25
N PHE A 101 19.36 16.09 4.81
CA PHE A 101 19.22 15.78 3.39
C PHE A 101 17.98 16.45 2.77
N THR A 102 16.90 16.58 3.54
CA THR A 102 15.60 17.09 3.06
C THR A 102 15.32 18.54 3.45
N CYS A 103 16.18 19.21 4.23
CA CYS A 103 15.93 20.57 4.68
C CYS A 103 16.32 21.65 3.66
N GLY A 104 15.84 22.88 3.92
CA GLY A 104 16.08 24.06 3.08
C GLY A 104 17.54 24.50 2.93
N SER A 105 18.45 24.05 3.78
CA SER A 105 19.87 24.38 3.63
C SER A 105 20.58 23.50 2.58
N ASN A 106 19.96 22.38 2.18
CA ASN A 106 20.48 21.57 1.09
C ASN A 106 20.08 22.17 -0.27
N ARG A 107 21.00 22.92 -0.89
CA ARG A 107 20.81 23.49 -2.24
C ARG A 107 20.55 22.45 -3.34
N HIS A 108 20.88 21.18 -3.10
CA HIS A 108 20.69 20.07 -4.04
C HIS A 108 19.41 19.26 -3.75
N ALA A 109 18.54 19.69 -2.82
CA ALA A 109 17.33 18.96 -2.46
C ALA A 109 16.38 18.75 -3.65
N LEU A 110 16.14 19.79 -4.46
CA LEU A 110 15.26 19.68 -5.64
C LEU A 110 15.83 18.75 -6.73
N PRO A 111 17.10 18.90 -7.16
CA PRO A 111 17.69 17.98 -8.14
C PRO A 111 17.77 16.54 -7.62
N ALA A 112 18.02 16.35 -6.32
CA ALA A 112 18.02 15.02 -5.70
C ALA A 112 16.61 14.40 -5.74
N PHE A 113 15.59 15.10 -5.23
CA PHE A 113 14.19 14.64 -5.28
C PHE A 113 13.78 14.25 -6.70
N THR A 114 14.03 15.15 -7.65
CA THR A 114 13.65 14.98 -9.06
C THR A 114 14.37 13.80 -9.70
N SER A 115 15.68 13.66 -9.44
CA SER A 115 16.47 12.54 -9.95
C SER A 115 15.96 11.21 -9.42
N LEU A 116 15.75 11.09 -8.10
CA LEU A 116 15.30 9.85 -7.50
C LEU A 116 13.91 9.46 -8.05
N LEU A 117 12.97 10.42 -8.14
CA LEU A 117 11.61 10.16 -8.63
C LEU A 117 11.63 9.75 -10.11
N ASN A 118 12.34 10.51 -10.95
CA ASN A 118 12.39 10.25 -12.38
C ASN A 118 13.10 8.95 -12.71
N VAL A 119 14.19 8.60 -12.00
CA VAL A 119 14.88 7.32 -12.18
C VAL A 119 13.94 6.15 -11.91
N VAL A 120 13.15 6.20 -10.83
CA VAL A 120 12.16 5.17 -10.49
C VAL A 120 11.05 5.12 -11.54
N CYS A 121 10.38 6.25 -11.80
CA CYS A 121 9.24 6.29 -12.72
C CYS A 121 9.61 6.06 -14.20
N ALA A 122 10.86 6.28 -14.61
CA ALA A 122 11.35 6.00 -15.97
C ALA A 122 11.94 4.60 -16.13
N TYR A 123 12.25 3.88 -15.04
CA TYR A 123 12.85 2.55 -15.14
C TYR A 123 11.90 1.57 -15.84
N ASP A 124 12.40 0.91 -16.89
CA ASP A 124 11.66 -0.05 -17.69
C ASP A 124 12.42 -1.39 -17.76
N PRO A 125 11.99 -2.41 -16.98
CA PRO A 125 12.60 -3.75 -16.98
C PRO A 125 12.49 -4.48 -18.33
N SER A 126 11.60 -4.03 -19.23
CA SER A 126 11.32 -4.65 -20.52
C SER A 126 11.77 -3.80 -21.70
N ALA A 127 12.64 -2.80 -21.48
CA ALA A 127 13.09 -1.88 -22.53
C ALA A 127 13.85 -2.58 -23.67
N SER A 128 14.52 -3.72 -23.41
CA SER A 128 15.16 -4.50 -24.45
C SER A 128 14.16 -5.47 -25.09
N PRO A 129 13.98 -5.45 -26.42
CA PRO A 129 13.04 -6.34 -27.11
C PRO A 129 13.53 -7.79 -27.18
N LEU A 130 14.78 -8.07 -26.79
CA LEU A 130 15.36 -9.40 -26.86
C LEU A 130 14.96 -10.25 -25.65
N PRO A 131 14.39 -11.46 -25.86
CA PRO A 131 14.13 -12.38 -24.76
C PRO A 131 15.43 -12.82 -24.09
N TYR A 132 15.40 -13.02 -22.78
CA TYR A 132 16.55 -13.41 -21.96
C TYR A 132 17.72 -12.42 -21.94
N ASN A 133 17.52 -11.17 -22.40
CA ASN A 133 18.54 -10.13 -22.38
C ASN A 133 19.20 -9.95 -21.00
N HIS A 134 18.41 -10.07 -19.94
CA HIS A 134 18.85 -9.94 -18.56
C HIS A 134 19.77 -11.08 -18.07
N LEU A 135 19.85 -12.20 -18.80
CA LEU A 135 20.81 -13.27 -18.51
C LEU A 135 22.17 -13.00 -19.17
N LEU A 136 22.18 -12.26 -20.28
CA LEU A 136 23.38 -11.99 -21.07
C LEU A 136 24.05 -10.66 -20.69
N PHE A 137 23.27 -9.68 -20.24
CA PHE A 137 23.75 -8.34 -19.93
C PHE A 137 23.38 -7.93 -18.50
N SER A 138 24.33 -7.30 -17.81
CA SER A 138 24.12 -6.75 -16.49
C SER A 138 23.34 -5.43 -16.57
N ASP A 139 22.16 -5.41 -15.99
CA ASP A 139 21.38 -4.19 -15.82
C ASP A 139 21.90 -3.40 -14.61
N THR A 140 22.63 -2.32 -14.87
CA THR A 140 23.11 -1.40 -13.81
C THR A 140 22.04 -0.40 -13.37
N ARG A 141 20.93 -0.30 -14.09
CA ARG A 141 19.87 0.67 -13.81
C ARG A 141 18.86 0.14 -12.79
N GLU A 142 18.60 -1.16 -12.80
CA GLU A 142 17.71 -1.78 -11.80
C GLU A 142 18.17 -1.52 -10.35
N PRO A 143 19.44 -1.78 -9.96
CA PRO A 143 19.89 -1.55 -8.60
C PRO A 143 19.82 -0.06 -8.21
N LEU A 144 20.06 0.83 -9.18
CA LEU A 144 19.93 2.27 -8.96
C LEU A 144 18.46 2.64 -8.69
N ALA A 145 17.52 2.16 -9.51
CA ALA A 145 16.10 2.43 -9.34
C ALA A 145 15.57 1.91 -8.00
N ASP A 146 15.95 0.70 -7.60
CA ASP A 146 15.62 0.13 -6.28
C ASP A 146 16.15 1.00 -5.14
N THR A 147 17.42 1.38 -5.18
CA THR A 147 18.02 2.21 -4.14
C THR A 147 17.42 3.62 -4.11
N CYS A 148 17.10 4.21 -5.28
CA CYS A 148 16.41 5.49 -5.38
C CYS A 148 15.02 5.43 -4.72
N LEU A 149 14.28 4.35 -4.96
CA LEU A 149 12.96 4.11 -4.39
C LEU A 149 13.04 4.01 -2.86
N GLN A 150 13.99 3.24 -2.33
CA GLN A 150 14.23 3.13 -0.88
C GLN A 150 14.58 4.48 -0.26
N CYS A 151 15.49 5.25 -0.88
CA CYS A 151 15.84 6.60 -0.42
C CYS A 151 14.61 7.52 -0.39
N LEU A 152 13.79 7.51 -1.44
CA LEU A 152 12.58 8.34 -1.51
C LEU A 152 11.59 7.99 -0.41
N VAL A 153 11.32 6.71 -0.18
CA VAL A 153 10.38 6.26 0.85
C VAL A 153 10.80 6.79 2.23
N VAL A 154 12.09 6.69 2.56
CA VAL A 154 12.63 7.20 3.82
C VAL A 154 12.60 8.73 3.89
N CYS A 155 12.94 9.42 2.80
CA CYS A 155 12.96 10.89 2.76
C CYS A 155 11.55 11.51 2.79
N LEU A 156 10.52 10.75 2.41
CA LEU A 156 9.11 11.16 2.45
C LEU A 156 8.41 10.75 3.76
N ASP A 157 9.16 10.41 4.81
CA ASP A 157 8.58 10.17 6.12
C ASP A 157 8.36 11.50 6.87
N PRO A 158 7.15 11.77 7.39
CA PRO A 158 6.87 13.03 8.05
C PRO A 158 7.55 13.04 9.41
N TYR A 159 8.19 14.16 9.77
CA TYR A 159 8.65 14.36 11.13
C TYR A 159 7.44 14.53 12.04
N TYR A 160 7.04 13.50 12.76
CA TYR A 160 6.05 13.66 13.82
C TYR A 160 6.65 14.56 14.92
N CYS A 161 6.22 15.82 14.94
CA CYS A 161 6.52 16.74 16.02
C CYS A 161 5.78 16.21 17.27
N ALA A 162 6.51 15.61 18.25
CA ALA A 162 5.97 14.96 19.47
C ALA A 162 5.20 15.91 20.43
N ASN A 163 4.99 17.17 20.05
CA ASN A 163 4.19 18.11 20.79
C ASN A 163 2.79 18.18 20.14
N PRO A 164 1.73 17.62 20.76
CA PRO A 164 0.37 17.67 20.24
C PRO A 164 -0.19 19.11 20.13
N ASN A 165 0.45 20.10 20.74
CA ASN A 165 0.10 21.52 20.61
C ASN A 165 0.88 22.23 19.46
N CYS A 166 1.73 21.52 18.71
CA CYS A 166 2.27 22.04 17.44
C CYS A 166 1.11 22.13 16.45
N PRO A 167 0.87 23.26 15.77
CA PRO A 167 -0.10 23.33 14.66
C PRO A 167 0.15 22.27 13.56
N CYS A 168 1.36 21.71 13.59
CA CYS A 168 1.98 20.70 12.74
C CYS A 168 1.64 19.23 13.12
N ALA A 169 1.07 18.99 14.30
CA ALA A 169 0.91 17.64 14.87
C ALA A 169 -0.36 16.91 14.39
N GLY A 170 -1.32 17.63 13.82
CA GLY A 170 -2.43 17.02 13.09
C GLY A 170 -1.99 16.76 11.66
N GLY A 171 -1.95 15.48 11.24
CA GLY A 171 -1.66 15.03 9.88
C GLY A 171 -2.71 15.45 8.85
N ALA A 172 -2.97 16.75 8.73
CA ALA A 172 -3.80 17.37 7.73
C ALA A 172 -3.26 18.78 7.48
N CYS A 173 -2.30 18.90 6.56
CA CYS A 173 -2.11 20.14 5.82
C CYS A 173 -3.35 20.35 4.95
N SER A 174 -4.47 20.74 5.56
CA SER A 174 -5.66 21.18 4.85
C SER A 174 -5.31 22.50 4.16
N ASN A 175 -5.00 22.41 2.88
CA ASN A 175 -4.94 23.57 1.99
C ASN A 175 -6.33 24.22 1.95
N VAL A 176 -6.55 25.26 2.75
CA VAL A 176 -7.62 26.22 2.47
C VAL A 176 -7.14 27.10 1.33
N GLY A 177 -7.98 27.18 0.30
CA GLY A 177 -7.71 27.89 -0.94
C GLY A 177 -7.36 29.35 -0.72
N ASP A 178 -6.42 29.79 -1.56
CA ASP A 178 -6.20 31.18 -1.95
C ASP A 178 -7.51 31.75 -2.53
N ASP A 179 -8.02 32.83 -1.94
CA ASP A 179 -8.88 33.76 -2.64
C ASP A 179 -8.41 35.18 -2.31
N GLY A 180 -8.16 35.94 -3.37
CA GLY A 180 -7.28 37.09 -3.36
C GLY A 180 -7.74 38.26 -2.49
N SER A 181 -6.77 38.93 -1.84
CA SER A 181 -6.74 40.39 -1.75
C SER A 181 -5.39 40.89 -1.25
N THR A 182 -4.84 41.83 -2.03
CA THR A 182 -3.76 42.77 -1.72
C THR A 182 -3.61 43.17 -0.25
N LYS A 183 -2.38 43.16 0.27
CA LYS A 183 -1.85 44.26 1.11
C LYS A 183 -0.32 44.30 1.13
N LYS A 184 0.17 45.53 1.04
CA LYS A 184 1.57 46.00 0.96
C LYS A 184 2.37 45.75 2.24
N GLU A 185 3.69 45.78 2.04
CA GLU A 185 4.81 46.01 2.98
C GLU A 185 4.47 46.62 4.34
N GLN A 186 5.10 46.08 5.39
CA GLN A 186 5.76 46.90 6.41
C GLN A 186 6.90 46.13 7.08
N ALA A 187 8.10 46.70 6.98
CA ALA A 187 9.25 46.33 7.79
C ALA A 187 8.97 46.65 9.26
N GLY A 188 9.18 45.67 10.13
CA GLY A 188 9.05 45.80 11.58
C GLY A 188 9.85 44.70 12.26
N ASP A 189 10.94 45.11 12.90
CA ASP A 189 11.80 44.30 13.75
C ASP A 189 10.99 43.58 14.83
N GLY A 190 11.15 42.27 14.93
CA GLY A 190 10.34 41.42 15.79
C GLY A 190 10.65 39.95 15.54
N ARG A 191 11.68 39.45 16.23
CA ARG A 191 12.08 38.03 16.32
C ARG A 191 10.88 37.08 16.25
N SER A 192 10.61 36.57 15.05
CA SER A 192 9.66 35.48 14.85
C SER A 192 10.36 34.20 15.31
N HIS A 193 10.00 33.72 16.51
CA HIS A 193 10.31 32.36 16.94
C HIS A 193 9.47 31.36 16.12
N GLY A 194 9.76 31.26 14.81
CA GLY A 194 9.13 30.34 13.86
C GLY A 194 9.88 29.01 13.76
N GLY A 195 10.45 28.51 14.86
CA GLY A 195 11.41 27.40 14.85
C GLY A 195 10.90 26.11 15.47
N CYS A 196 9.76 25.54 15.03
CA CYS A 196 9.27 24.29 15.64
C CYS A 196 9.32 23.03 14.75
N CYS A 197 9.24 23.14 13.43
CA CYS A 197 9.45 21.99 12.54
C CYS A 197 10.10 22.55 11.24
N GLU A 198 11.38 22.23 10.97
CA GLU A 198 12.01 22.58 9.67
C GLU A 198 11.29 21.80 8.56
N ASP A 199 10.88 22.50 7.51
CA ASP A 199 10.10 21.90 6.42
C ASP A 199 10.90 20.83 5.67
N ASN A 200 10.33 19.63 5.54
CA ASN A 200 10.82 18.60 4.65
C ASN A 200 10.52 19.03 3.19
N LEU A 201 11.55 19.44 2.46
CA LEU A 201 11.40 19.90 1.09
C LEU A 201 10.93 18.81 0.14
N PHE A 202 11.26 17.53 0.37
CA PHE A 202 10.80 16.43 -0.49
C PHE A 202 9.29 16.27 -0.42
N LEU A 203 8.71 16.34 0.78
CA LEU A 203 7.26 16.36 0.98
C LEU A 203 6.63 17.58 0.29
N ASN A 204 7.26 18.74 0.44
CA ASN A 204 6.80 19.97 -0.19
C ASN A 204 6.78 19.83 -1.73
N TYR A 205 7.87 19.38 -2.34
CA TYR A 205 7.97 19.16 -3.79
C TYR A 205 6.93 18.15 -4.28
N LEU A 206 6.80 16.99 -3.62
CA LEU A 206 5.80 15.99 -3.98
C LEU A 206 4.37 16.55 -3.95
N SER A 207 4.02 17.31 -2.91
CA SER A 207 2.69 17.92 -2.77
C SER A 207 2.39 19.00 -3.82
N ARG A 208 3.43 19.62 -4.40
CA ARG A 208 3.32 20.72 -5.37
C ARG A 208 3.32 20.27 -6.84
N ILE A 209 3.62 18.99 -7.14
CA ILE A 209 3.44 18.45 -8.50
C ILE A 209 1.97 18.61 -8.90
N HIS A 210 1.72 19.17 -10.08
CA HIS A 210 0.36 19.52 -10.51
C HIS A 210 0.12 19.41 -12.02
N ARG A 211 1.17 19.23 -12.83
CA ARG A 211 1.03 19.15 -14.28
C ARG A 211 0.51 17.76 -14.64
N GLU A 212 -0.45 17.70 -15.56
CA GLU A 212 -1.10 16.45 -15.94
C GLU A 212 -0.12 15.46 -16.58
N GLU A 213 0.85 15.95 -17.36
CA GLU A 213 1.92 15.15 -17.95
C GLU A 213 2.82 14.49 -16.90
N ASP A 214 3.12 15.19 -15.80
CA ASP A 214 3.91 14.67 -14.69
C ASP A 214 3.14 13.54 -13.97
N PHE A 215 1.83 13.73 -13.75
CA PHE A 215 0.97 12.69 -13.19
C PHE A 215 0.85 11.47 -14.09
N ALA A 216 0.70 11.67 -15.39
CA ALA A 216 0.67 10.57 -16.37
C ALA A 216 1.99 9.79 -16.36
N PHE A 217 3.13 10.50 -16.33
CA PHE A 217 4.46 9.90 -16.23
C PHE A 217 4.61 9.06 -14.96
N MET A 218 4.25 9.61 -13.80
CA MET A 218 4.30 8.90 -12.52
C MET A 218 3.41 7.65 -12.52
N LEU A 219 2.13 7.80 -12.92
CA LEU A 219 1.16 6.70 -12.92
C LEU A 219 1.57 5.57 -13.87
N ARG A 220 2.06 5.90 -15.08
CA ARG A 220 2.61 4.91 -16.02
C ARG A 220 3.83 4.19 -15.45
N GLY A 221 4.71 4.91 -14.75
CA GLY A 221 5.86 4.32 -14.05
C GLY A 221 5.41 3.30 -12.99
N PHE A 222 4.49 3.68 -12.11
CA PHE A 222 3.92 2.77 -11.10
C PHE A 222 3.25 1.57 -11.75
N ALA A 223 2.38 1.78 -12.74
CA ALA A 223 1.66 0.71 -13.41
C ALA A 223 2.61 -0.27 -14.11
N ARG A 224 3.62 0.23 -14.83
CA ARG A 224 4.61 -0.61 -15.52
C ARG A 224 5.37 -1.51 -14.53
N LEU A 225 5.87 -0.92 -13.45
CA LEU A 225 6.68 -1.65 -12.47
C LEU A 225 5.83 -2.63 -11.64
N LEU A 226 4.62 -2.26 -11.24
CA LEU A 226 3.71 -3.15 -10.50
C LEU A 226 3.18 -4.31 -11.37
N ASN A 227 2.93 -4.08 -12.67
CA ASN A 227 2.47 -5.14 -13.57
C ASN A 227 3.58 -6.04 -14.11
N ASN A 228 4.85 -5.66 -13.97
CA ASN A 228 5.97 -6.43 -14.49
C ASN A 228 5.94 -7.92 -14.07
N PRO A 229 5.67 -8.30 -12.80
CA PRO A 229 5.57 -9.71 -12.41
C PRO A 229 4.38 -10.46 -13.01
N LEU A 230 3.33 -9.72 -13.43
CA LEU A 230 2.08 -10.25 -14.00
C LEU A 230 2.15 -10.39 -15.53
N ALA A 231 3.14 -9.76 -16.18
CA ALA A 231 3.27 -9.80 -17.63
C ALA A 231 3.51 -11.23 -18.13
N GLN A 232 2.63 -11.69 -19.03
CA GLN A 232 2.78 -12.97 -19.71
C GLN A 232 3.59 -12.78 -20.98
N THR A 233 4.71 -13.48 -21.07
CA THR A 233 5.51 -13.58 -22.28
C THR A 233 5.37 -14.96 -22.89
N TYR A 234 5.48 -15.04 -24.23
CA TYR A 234 5.37 -16.32 -24.94
C TYR A 234 6.42 -17.33 -24.46
N LEU A 235 7.62 -16.83 -24.13
CA LEU A 235 8.73 -17.62 -23.61
C LEU A 235 8.80 -17.51 -22.08
N PRO A 236 8.80 -18.64 -21.34
CA PRO A 236 8.85 -18.61 -19.89
C PRO A 236 10.13 -17.95 -19.39
N ASN A 237 10.01 -17.10 -18.35
CA ASN A 237 11.13 -16.38 -17.73
C ASN A 237 11.98 -15.56 -18.72
N SER A 238 11.40 -15.16 -19.85
CA SER A 238 12.13 -14.39 -20.88
C SER A 238 12.35 -12.92 -20.51
N THR A 239 11.56 -12.38 -19.59
CA THR A 239 11.69 -11.02 -19.07
C THR A 239 12.13 -11.03 -17.62
N ARG A 240 12.90 -10.00 -17.24
CA ARG A 240 13.32 -9.80 -15.86
C ARG A 240 12.13 -9.39 -15.00
N LYS A 241 12.05 -9.96 -13.80
CA LYS A 241 11.03 -9.60 -12.80
C LYS A 241 11.65 -8.69 -11.75
N VAL A 242 10.99 -7.58 -11.46
CA VAL A 242 11.40 -6.66 -10.39
C VAL A 242 10.98 -7.21 -9.03
N HIS A 243 11.78 -6.91 -7.99
CA HIS A 243 11.56 -7.43 -6.64
C HIS A 243 11.19 -6.38 -5.59
N PHE A 244 11.32 -5.07 -5.89
CA PHE A 244 11.05 -3.93 -5.00
C PHE A 244 9.59 -3.44 -4.98
N HIS A 245 8.63 -4.36 -5.09
CA HIS A 245 7.21 -4.04 -5.17
C HIS A 245 6.65 -3.47 -3.85
N GLN A 246 7.24 -3.80 -2.70
CA GLN A 246 6.76 -3.34 -1.40
C GLN A 246 7.00 -1.84 -1.24
N GLU A 247 8.22 -1.39 -1.52
CA GLU A 247 8.63 0.01 -1.47
C GLU A 247 7.86 0.83 -2.51
N LEU A 248 7.56 0.23 -3.67
CA LEU A 248 6.79 0.87 -4.74
C LEU A 248 5.35 1.16 -4.30
N LEU A 249 4.72 0.23 -3.58
CA LEU A 249 3.39 0.43 -3.00
C LEU A 249 3.42 1.50 -1.91
N VAL A 250 4.46 1.55 -1.07
CA VAL A 250 4.64 2.62 -0.08
C VAL A 250 4.77 3.99 -0.75
N LEU A 251 5.58 4.08 -1.80
CA LEU A 251 5.75 5.34 -2.55
C LEU A 251 4.44 5.76 -3.22
N PHE A 252 3.70 4.82 -3.83
CA PHE A 252 2.40 5.10 -4.43
C PHE A 252 1.41 5.62 -3.38
N TRP A 253 1.31 4.95 -2.23
CA TRP A 253 0.48 5.38 -1.11
C TRP A 253 0.84 6.79 -0.64
N LYS A 254 2.14 7.07 -0.38
CA LYS A 254 2.61 8.39 0.02
C LYS A 254 2.32 9.46 -1.04
N ALA A 255 2.48 9.15 -2.33
CA ALA A 255 2.15 10.06 -3.42
C ALA A 255 0.66 10.43 -3.45
N CYS A 256 -0.23 9.45 -3.28
CA CYS A 256 -1.66 9.68 -3.18
C CYS A 256 -2.04 10.45 -1.90
N ASP A 257 -1.36 10.19 -0.79
CA ASP A 257 -1.70 10.84 0.48
C ASP A 257 -1.24 12.30 0.52
N TYR A 258 0.02 12.57 0.17
CA TYR A 258 0.59 13.92 0.21
C TYR A 258 0.19 14.80 -0.99
N ASN A 259 -0.24 14.21 -2.10
CA ASN A 259 -0.69 14.97 -3.28
C ASN A 259 -2.11 14.55 -3.68
N LYS A 260 -3.11 15.27 -3.14
CA LYS A 260 -4.52 15.02 -3.46
C LYS A 260 -4.84 15.25 -4.94
N LYS A 261 -4.12 16.13 -5.65
CA LYS A 261 -4.29 16.33 -7.10
C LYS A 261 -3.89 15.08 -7.87
N PHE A 262 -2.79 14.43 -7.49
CA PHE A 262 -2.38 13.14 -8.05
C PHE A 262 -3.41 12.05 -7.75
N LEU A 263 -3.90 11.95 -6.50
CA LEU A 263 -4.97 11.01 -6.15
C LEU A 263 -6.23 11.19 -7.03
N TYR A 264 -6.72 12.42 -7.18
CA TYR A 264 -7.86 12.70 -8.06
C TYR A 264 -7.56 12.36 -9.52
N TYR A 265 -6.34 12.62 -10.00
CA TYR A 265 -5.93 12.22 -11.34
C TYR A 265 -6.00 10.70 -11.54
N VAL A 266 -5.45 9.92 -10.59
CA VAL A 266 -5.52 8.45 -10.61
C VAL A 266 -6.97 7.99 -10.68
N LEU A 267 -7.84 8.53 -9.82
CA LEU A 267 -9.25 8.12 -9.72
C LEU A 267 -10.11 8.52 -10.92
N LYS A 268 -9.73 9.61 -11.62
CA LYS A 268 -10.38 10.05 -12.86
C LYS A 268 -9.90 9.23 -14.06
N SER A 269 -8.64 8.80 -14.04
CA SER A 269 -8.05 7.99 -15.10
C SER A 269 -8.66 6.59 -15.16
N SER A 270 -8.77 6.02 -16.37
CA SER A 270 -9.07 4.60 -16.55
C SER A 270 -7.97 3.68 -16.01
N ASP A 271 -6.78 4.23 -15.82
CA ASP A 271 -5.55 3.49 -15.54
C ASP A 271 -5.46 3.07 -14.06
N VAL A 272 -6.40 3.51 -13.21
CA VAL A 272 -6.53 3.01 -11.83
C VAL A 272 -6.70 1.50 -11.76
N LEU A 273 -7.31 0.90 -12.78
CA LEU A 273 -7.47 -0.56 -12.86
C LEU A 273 -6.12 -1.26 -13.11
N ASP A 274 -5.21 -0.60 -13.82
CA ASP A 274 -3.85 -1.12 -14.05
C ASP A 274 -3.01 -1.07 -12.75
N ILE A 275 -3.43 -0.29 -11.75
CA ILE A 275 -2.85 -0.31 -10.40
C ILE A 275 -3.57 -1.31 -9.49
N LEU A 276 -4.89 -1.41 -9.61
CA LEU A 276 -5.72 -2.30 -8.79
C LEU A 276 -5.33 -3.77 -8.93
N VAL A 277 -5.18 -4.26 -10.16
CA VAL A 277 -4.89 -5.67 -10.44
C VAL A 277 -3.58 -6.13 -9.77
N PRO A 278 -2.42 -5.47 -9.95
CA PRO A 278 -1.21 -5.91 -9.27
C PRO A 278 -1.27 -5.76 -7.74
N ILE A 279 -1.99 -4.77 -7.18
CA ILE A 279 -2.22 -4.70 -5.73
C ILE A 279 -2.93 -5.97 -5.25
N LEU A 280 -4.04 -6.35 -5.91
CA LEU A 280 -4.79 -7.56 -5.54
C LEU A 280 -3.94 -8.82 -5.71
N TYR A 281 -3.10 -8.90 -6.75
CA TYR A 281 -2.16 -10.00 -6.94
C TYR A 281 -1.20 -10.14 -5.76
N HIS A 282 -0.53 -9.06 -5.36
CA HIS A 282 0.43 -9.07 -4.26
C HIS A 282 -0.23 -9.34 -2.91
N LEU A 283 -1.42 -8.78 -2.66
CA LEU A 283 -2.22 -9.11 -1.47
C LEU A 283 -2.58 -10.60 -1.45
N ASN A 284 -2.93 -11.16 -2.60
CA ASN A 284 -3.28 -12.56 -2.69
C ASN A 284 -2.07 -13.47 -2.43
N ASP A 285 -0.92 -13.15 -3.00
CA ASP A 285 0.33 -13.90 -2.80
C ASP A 285 0.85 -13.80 -1.35
N ALA A 286 0.68 -12.65 -0.70
CA ALA A 286 1.14 -12.40 0.66
C ALA A 286 0.21 -12.96 1.76
N ARG A 287 -1.06 -13.26 1.47
CA ARG A 287 -2.09 -13.56 2.49
C ARG A 287 -1.77 -14.73 3.42
N ALA A 288 -0.99 -15.70 2.97
CA ALA A 288 -0.62 -16.89 3.74
C ALA A 288 0.66 -16.69 4.56
N ASP A 289 1.41 -15.62 4.32
CA ASP A 289 2.74 -15.41 4.87
C ASP A 289 2.73 -14.31 5.95
N GLN A 290 2.95 -14.73 7.20
CA GLN A 290 2.96 -13.82 8.35
C GLN A 290 4.11 -12.80 8.33
N SER A 291 5.18 -13.07 7.60
CA SER A 291 6.31 -12.13 7.47
C SER A 291 5.95 -10.93 6.58
N ARG A 292 4.95 -11.09 5.70
CA ARG A 292 4.50 -10.08 4.73
C ARG A 292 3.24 -9.32 5.15
N VAL A 293 2.94 -9.32 6.45
CA VAL A 293 1.77 -8.59 7.00
C VAL A 293 1.85 -7.08 6.77
N GLY A 294 3.05 -6.48 6.75
CA GLY A 294 3.21 -5.06 6.42
C GLY A 294 2.71 -4.72 5.01
N LEU A 295 3.07 -5.56 4.03
CA LEU A 295 2.60 -5.47 2.65
C LEU A 295 1.07 -5.58 2.56
N MET A 296 0.48 -6.48 3.34
CA MET A 296 -0.99 -6.60 3.44
C MET A 296 -1.65 -5.30 3.92
N HIS A 297 -1.11 -4.67 4.97
CA HIS A 297 -1.65 -3.41 5.48
C HIS A 297 -1.57 -2.29 4.45
N ILE A 298 -0.41 -2.12 3.82
CA ILE A 298 -0.21 -1.06 2.81
C ILE A 298 -1.17 -1.26 1.63
N GLY A 299 -1.26 -2.48 1.08
CA GLY A 299 -2.17 -2.75 -0.03
C GLY A 299 -3.64 -2.53 0.34
N VAL A 300 -4.07 -2.97 1.54
CA VAL A 300 -5.44 -2.73 2.01
C VAL A 300 -5.72 -1.25 2.25
N PHE A 301 -4.77 -0.47 2.78
CA PHE A 301 -4.95 0.97 2.98
C PHE A 301 -5.00 1.75 1.67
N ILE A 302 -4.23 1.34 0.66
CA ILE A 302 -4.36 1.91 -0.69
C ILE A 302 -5.76 1.63 -1.24
N LEU A 303 -6.24 0.38 -1.16
CA LEU A 303 -7.58 0.04 -1.62
C LEU A 303 -8.67 0.78 -0.85
N LEU A 304 -8.49 0.98 0.46
CA LEU A 304 -9.40 1.77 1.29
C LEU A 304 -9.46 3.21 0.80
N LEU A 305 -8.30 3.84 0.59
CA LEU A 305 -8.20 5.20 0.05
C LEU A 305 -8.89 5.33 -1.32
N LEU A 306 -8.63 4.41 -2.24
CA LEU A 306 -9.24 4.43 -3.58
C LEU A 306 -10.74 4.15 -3.53
N SER A 307 -11.19 3.27 -2.65
CA SER A 307 -12.60 2.86 -2.54
C SER A 307 -13.53 3.99 -2.09
N GLY A 308 -13.00 4.97 -1.35
CA GLY A 308 -13.80 6.11 -0.84
C GLY A 308 -14.39 6.99 -1.95
N GLU A 309 -13.96 6.81 -3.19
CA GLU A 309 -14.31 7.67 -4.31
C GLU A 309 -15.24 6.98 -5.31
N ARG A 310 -16.34 7.66 -5.65
CA ARG A 310 -17.41 7.12 -6.51
C ARG A 310 -16.89 6.60 -7.85
N ASN A 311 -15.96 7.34 -8.47
CA ASN A 311 -15.42 6.99 -9.77
C ASN A 311 -14.73 5.62 -9.75
N PHE A 312 -14.04 5.28 -8.67
CA PHE A 312 -13.41 3.97 -8.51
C PHE A 312 -14.46 2.85 -8.56
N GLY A 313 -15.51 2.93 -7.74
CA GLY A 313 -16.59 1.96 -7.71
C GLY A 313 -17.28 1.78 -9.06
N VAL A 314 -17.54 2.87 -9.79
CA VAL A 314 -18.11 2.81 -11.14
C VAL A 314 -17.16 2.11 -12.12
N ARG A 315 -15.85 2.38 -12.05
CA ARG A 315 -14.84 1.82 -12.94
C ARG A 315 -14.61 0.32 -12.74
N LEU A 316 -14.88 -0.23 -11.55
CA LEU A 316 -14.83 -1.67 -11.29
C LEU A 316 -15.74 -2.51 -12.20
N ASN A 317 -16.75 -1.89 -12.83
CA ASN A 317 -17.62 -2.59 -13.78
C ASN A 317 -17.00 -2.76 -15.18
N LYS A 318 -15.81 -2.23 -15.45
CA LYS A 318 -15.09 -2.51 -16.69
C LYS A 318 -14.77 -4.02 -16.73
N PRO A 319 -15.01 -4.72 -17.85
CA PRO A 319 -14.69 -6.14 -17.95
C PRO A 319 -13.23 -6.42 -17.58
N TYR A 320 -13.03 -7.41 -16.71
CA TYR A 320 -11.71 -7.88 -16.31
C TYR A 320 -11.09 -8.66 -17.47
N THR A 321 -10.02 -8.12 -18.06
CA THR A 321 -9.32 -8.72 -19.21
C THR A 321 -8.01 -9.40 -18.84
N ALA A 322 -7.54 -9.25 -17.60
CA ALA A 322 -6.27 -9.83 -17.18
C ALA A 322 -6.41 -11.35 -17.02
N THR A 323 -5.40 -12.09 -17.47
CA THR A 323 -5.36 -13.55 -17.45
C THR A 323 -4.76 -14.11 -16.16
N VAL A 324 -4.47 -13.25 -15.18
CA VAL A 324 -3.86 -13.64 -13.91
C VAL A 324 -4.89 -14.39 -13.07
N PRO A 325 -4.65 -15.68 -12.74
CA PRO A 325 -5.53 -16.43 -11.86
C PRO A 325 -5.47 -15.85 -10.45
N MET A 326 -6.52 -15.14 -10.05
CA MET A 326 -6.70 -14.67 -8.69
C MET A 326 -7.72 -15.55 -7.99
N ASP A 327 -7.26 -16.50 -7.18
CA ASP A 327 -8.12 -17.07 -6.15
C ASP A 327 -8.29 -16.02 -5.05
N VAL A 328 -9.47 -15.40 -4.96
CA VAL A 328 -9.73 -14.19 -4.14
C VAL A 328 -10.12 -14.41 -2.65
N PRO A 329 -9.97 -15.57 -1.96
CA PRO A 329 -10.46 -15.65 -0.57
C PRO A 329 -9.48 -14.99 0.44
N ILE A 330 -9.16 -13.70 0.28
CA ILE A 330 -8.31 -12.95 1.22
C ILE A 330 -8.95 -12.92 2.62
N ILE A 331 -10.27 -12.70 2.69
CA ILE A 331 -11.01 -12.60 3.95
C ILE A 331 -11.18 -13.97 4.63
N THR A 332 -11.37 -15.06 3.86
CA THR A 332 -11.73 -16.37 4.43
C THR A 332 -10.56 -17.33 4.64
N THR A 333 -9.36 -17.05 4.11
CA THR A 333 -8.17 -17.93 4.23
C THR A 333 -7.01 -17.30 5.00
N GLY A 334 -7.21 -16.12 5.57
CA GLY A 334 -6.18 -15.35 6.28
C GLY A 334 -5.82 -15.89 7.67
N HIS A 335 -4.59 -15.62 8.13
CA HIS A 335 -4.15 -15.92 9.49
C HIS A 335 -4.70 -14.90 10.52
N GLN A 336 -4.64 -15.21 11.82
CA GLN A 336 -5.23 -14.38 12.90
C GLN A 336 -4.75 -12.91 12.90
N ARG A 337 -3.51 -12.62 12.51
CA ARG A 337 -3.00 -11.23 12.42
C ARG A 337 -3.67 -10.38 11.33
N LEU A 338 -4.51 -10.95 10.45
CA LEU A 338 -5.30 -10.20 9.47
C LEU A 338 -6.66 -9.75 10.02
N GLN A 339 -7.05 -10.17 11.23
CA GLN A 339 -8.31 -9.75 11.84
C GLN A 339 -8.48 -8.22 11.91
N PRO A 340 -7.45 -7.41 12.26
CA PRO A 340 -7.60 -5.95 12.23
C PRO A 340 -7.88 -5.38 10.83
N LEU A 341 -7.55 -6.11 9.77
CA LEU A 341 -7.81 -5.70 8.39
C LEU A 341 -9.22 -6.06 7.91
N PHE A 342 -9.98 -6.90 8.63
CA PHE A 342 -11.34 -7.26 8.22
C PHE A 342 -12.26 -6.05 8.19
N ASP A 343 -12.14 -5.13 9.16
CA ASP A 343 -12.90 -3.89 9.18
C ASP A 343 -12.60 -3.06 7.92
N CYS A 344 -11.32 -2.94 7.55
CA CYS A 344 -10.91 -2.19 6.36
C CYS A 344 -11.38 -2.86 5.06
N LEU A 345 -11.24 -4.19 4.95
CA LEU A 345 -11.67 -4.96 3.78
C LEU A 345 -13.18 -4.90 3.57
N LEU A 346 -13.97 -4.99 4.64
CA LEU A 346 -15.42 -4.83 4.55
C LEU A 346 -15.81 -3.37 4.27
N THR A 347 -15.10 -2.39 4.84
CA THR A 347 -15.33 -0.97 4.52
C THR A 347 -15.10 -0.69 3.04
N ILE A 348 -14.05 -1.25 2.43
CA ILE A 348 -13.81 -1.18 0.98
C ILE A 348 -15.02 -1.70 0.21
N LEU A 349 -15.53 -2.88 0.59
CA LEU A 349 -16.69 -3.49 -0.06
C LEU A 349 -17.96 -2.65 0.12
N VAL A 350 -18.19 -2.10 1.31
CA VAL A 350 -19.30 -1.18 1.58
C VAL A 350 -19.21 0.03 0.66
N ASN A 351 -18.05 0.68 0.57
CA ASN A 351 -17.87 1.87 -0.26
C ASN A 351 -18.18 1.63 -1.75
N VAL A 352 -17.80 0.46 -2.28
CA VAL A 352 -18.05 0.14 -3.71
C VAL A 352 -19.42 -0.48 -3.97
N SER A 353 -20.08 -1.04 -2.95
CA SER A 353 -21.32 -1.81 -3.07
C SER A 353 -22.47 -1.10 -3.83
N PRO A 354 -22.71 0.22 -3.72
CA PRO A 354 -23.77 0.90 -4.47
C PRO A 354 -23.53 0.94 -5.98
N TYR A 355 -22.31 0.65 -6.43
CA TYR A 355 -21.87 0.77 -7.82
C TYR A 355 -21.66 -0.57 -8.52
N LEU A 356 -21.71 -1.70 -7.81
CA LEU A 356 -21.45 -3.02 -8.37
C LEU A 356 -22.63 -3.47 -9.23
N LYS A 357 -22.51 -3.39 -10.57
CA LYS A 357 -23.61 -3.72 -11.48
C LYS A 357 -23.80 -5.22 -11.69
N THR A 358 -22.72 -5.99 -11.68
CA THR A 358 -22.76 -7.41 -12.06
C THR A 358 -21.79 -8.22 -11.21
N ILE A 359 -22.27 -8.73 -10.09
CA ILE A 359 -21.50 -9.66 -9.26
C ILE A 359 -21.65 -11.08 -9.82
N SER A 360 -20.52 -11.77 -9.94
CA SER A 360 -20.49 -13.17 -10.40
C SER A 360 -21.16 -14.10 -9.38
N MET A 361 -21.69 -15.23 -9.84
CA MET A 361 -22.28 -16.25 -8.96
C MET A 361 -21.32 -16.71 -7.85
N VAL A 362 -20.01 -16.80 -8.17
CA VAL A 362 -18.97 -17.14 -7.20
C VAL A 362 -18.83 -16.04 -6.14
N GLY A 363 -18.80 -14.76 -6.55
CA GLY A 363 -18.75 -13.63 -5.63
C GLY A 363 -19.97 -13.57 -4.71
N SER A 364 -21.17 -13.73 -5.26
CA SER A 364 -22.43 -13.78 -4.50
C SER A 364 -22.43 -14.89 -3.46
N THR A 365 -22.02 -16.10 -3.84
CA THR A 365 -21.93 -17.24 -2.92
C THR A 365 -20.92 -16.98 -1.80
N LYS A 366 -19.76 -16.41 -2.12
CA LYS A 366 -18.72 -16.07 -1.13
C LYS A 366 -19.19 -14.98 -0.15
N LEU A 367 -19.91 -13.95 -0.61
CA LEU A 367 -20.47 -12.93 0.28
C LEU A 367 -21.48 -13.51 1.27
N VAL A 368 -22.41 -14.35 0.80
CA VAL A 368 -23.40 -14.98 1.68
C VAL A 368 -22.75 -15.99 2.63
N HIS A 369 -21.73 -16.72 2.19
CA HIS A 369 -20.95 -17.58 3.08
C HIS A 369 -20.19 -16.79 4.15
N LEU A 370 -19.69 -15.60 3.82
CA LEU A 370 -19.05 -14.73 4.79
C LEU A 370 -20.04 -14.24 5.85
N LEU A 371 -21.26 -13.90 5.43
CA LEU A 371 -22.36 -13.61 6.36
C LEU A 371 -22.68 -14.81 7.25
N GLU A 372 -22.80 -16.00 6.68
CA GLU A 372 -23.07 -17.24 7.43
C GLU A 372 -22.00 -17.49 8.50
N ALA A 373 -20.73 -17.27 8.18
CA ALA A 373 -19.62 -17.39 9.12
C ALA A 373 -19.66 -16.36 10.26
N PHE A 374 -19.86 -15.07 9.93
CA PHE A 374 -19.86 -13.99 10.93
C PHE A 374 -21.14 -13.89 11.75
N ALA A 375 -22.26 -14.42 11.24
CA ALA A 375 -23.53 -14.51 11.97
C ALA A 375 -23.54 -15.64 13.02
N THR A 376 -22.50 -16.49 13.07
CA THR A 376 -22.50 -17.61 14.01
C THR A 376 -22.38 -17.15 15.47
N PRO A 377 -23.21 -17.66 16.40
CA PRO A 377 -23.24 -17.16 17.78
C PRO A 377 -21.89 -17.20 18.49
N TRP A 378 -21.09 -18.24 18.30
CA TRP A 378 -19.79 -18.34 18.95
C TRP A 378 -18.82 -17.24 18.47
N PHE A 379 -18.87 -16.88 17.19
CA PHE A 379 -17.99 -15.85 16.64
C PHE A 379 -18.50 -14.48 17.08
N LEU A 380 -19.79 -14.23 16.87
CA LEU A 380 -20.42 -12.95 17.17
C LEU A 380 -20.27 -12.56 18.64
N PHE A 381 -20.45 -13.51 19.57
CA PHE A 381 -20.34 -13.25 21.01
C PHE A 381 -18.91 -13.36 21.56
N ALA A 382 -17.91 -13.73 20.75
CA ALA A 382 -16.52 -13.83 21.22
C ALA A 382 -15.85 -12.48 21.49
N SER A 383 -16.31 -11.41 20.83
CA SER A 383 -15.80 -10.05 21.03
C SER A 383 -16.93 -9.03 20.92
N PRO A 384 -16.94 -7.97 21.75
CA PRO A 384 -17.92 -6.91 21.64
C PRO A 384 -17.84 -6.14 20.31
N SER A 385 -16.76 -6.26 19.53
CA SER A 385 -16.62 -5.57 18.24
C SER A 385 -17.08 -6.38 17.03
N HIS A 386 -17.27 -7.70 17.15
CA HIS A 386 -17.52 -8.56 15.98
C HIS A 386 -18.86 -8.26 15.27
N HIS A 387 -19.82 -7.65 15.97
CA HIS A 387 -21.08 -7.25 15.34
C HIS A 387 -20.87 -6.19 14.24
N HIS A 388 -19.82 -5.36 14.30
CA HIS A 388 -19.53 -4.38 13.26
C HIS A 388 -19.31 -5.04 11.89
N LEU A 389 -18.62 -6.19 11.85
CA LEU A 389 -18.39 -6.95 10.62
C LEU A 389 -19.71 -7.41 9.98
N LEU A 390 -20.67 -7.80 10.82
CA LEU A 390 -22.00 -8.20 10.38
C LEU A 390 -22.78 -7.01 9.82
N PHE A 391 -22.73 -5.86 10.49
CA PHE A 391 -23.35 -4.62 10.00
C PHE A 391 -22.80 -4.22 8.64
N PHE A 392 -21.48 -4.27 8.42
CA PHE A 392 -20.91 -3.99 7.10
C PHE A 392 -21.40 -4.96 6.03
N LEU A 393 -21.54 -6.26 6.33
CA LEU A 393 -22.06 -7.23 5.36
C LEU A 393 -23.52 -6.98 5.01
N LEU A 394 -24.36 -6.68 6.00
CA LEU A 394 -25.76 -6.32 5.76
C LEU A 394 -25.87 -5.05 4.93
N GLU A 395 -25.02 -4.06 5.21
CA GLU A 395 -24.95 -2.81 4.45
C GLU A 395 -24.55 -3.06 2.98
N ILE A 396 -23.59 -3.95 2.71
CA ILE A 396 -23.23 -4.37 1.35
C ILE A 396 -24.45 -4.93 0.62
N PHE A 397 -25.21 -5.85 1.25
CA PHE A 397 -26.40 -6.43 0.63
C PHE A 397 -27.47 -5.36 0.39
N ASN A 398 -27.74 -4.50 1.37
CA ASN A 398 -28.71 -3.42 1.26
C ASN A 398 -28.37 -2.48 0.11
N ASN A 399 -27.12 -2.03 0.00
CA ASN A 399 -26.67 -1.15 -1.07
C ASN A 399 -26.81 -1.79 -2.45
N ILE A 400 -26.43 -3.05 -2.61
CA ILE A 400 -26.56 -3.74 -3.90
C ILE A 400 -28.04 -3.93 -4.27
N ILE A 401 -28.88 -4.32 -3.33
CA ILE A 401 -30.33 -4.50 -3.56
C ILE A 401 -31.01 -3.15 -3.82
N GLN A 402 -30.61 -2.08 -3.14
CA GLN A 402 -31.25 -0.78 -3.29
C GLN A 402 -30.88 -0.08 -4.60
N TYR A 403 -29.60 -0.15 -5.00
CA TYR A 403 -29.10 0.67 -6.12
C TYR A 403 -28.78 -0.13 -7.38
N GLN A 404 -28.52 -1.44 -7.27
CA GLN A 404 -28.06 -2.28 -8.38
C GLN A 404 -28.84 -3.60 -8.50
N PHE A 405 -30.11 -3.62 -8.09
CA PHE A 405 -30.95 -4.83 -8.11
C PHE A 405 -30.97 -5.51 -9.48
N ASP A 406 -31.28 -4.73 -10.53
CA ASP A 406 -31.53 -5.23 -11.89
C ASP A 406 -30.37 -6.04 -12.46
N GLY A 407 -29.12 -5.66 -12.13
CA GLY A 407 -27.91 -6.32 -12.62
C GLY A 407 -27.39 -7.46 -11.74
N ASN A 408 -27.90 -7.61 -10.51
CA ASN A 408 -27.37 -8.54 -9.50
C ASN A 408 -28.32 -9.70 -9.18
N SER A 409 -28.94 -10.29 -10.20
CA SER A 409 -29.81 -11.46 -10.05
C SER A 409 -29.12 -12.66 -9.37
N ASN A 410 -27.83 -12.88 -9.63
CA ASN A 410 -27.03 -13.92 -8.98
C ASN A 410 -27.02 -13.77 -7.44
N LEU A 411 -26.89 -12.54 -6.95
CA LEU A 411 -26.86 -12.25 -5.52
C LEU A 411 -28.25 -12.48 -4.91
N VAL A 412 -29.28 -11.92 -5.54
CA VAL A 412 -30.68 -12.07 -5.09
C VAL A 412 -31.06 -13.56 -5.04
N TYR A 413 -30.73 -14.32 -6.09
CA TYR A 413 -30.94 -15.76 -6.12
C TYR A 413 -30.21 -16.48 -4.97
N THR A 414 -28.96 -16.13 -4.71
CA THR A 414 -28.17 -16.72 -3.62
C THR A 414 -28.80 -16.42 -2.25
N ILE A 415 -29.25 -15.19 -2.01
CA ILE A 415 -29.95 -14.79 -0.78
C ILE A 415 -31.22 -15.60 -0.59
N ILE A 416 -32.04 -15.76 -1.63
CA ILE A 416 -33.28 -16.57 -1.56
C ILE A 416 -32.96 -18.02 -1.24
N ARG A 417 -31.97 -18.62 -1.91
CA ARG A 417 -31.56 -20.01 -1.69
C ARG A 417 -31.01 -20.25 -0.28
N LYS A 418 -30.32 -19.26 0.28
CA LYS A 418 -29.71 -19.29 1.62
C LYS A 418 -30.51 -18.48 2.66
N ARG A 419 -31.81 -18.26 2.45
CA ARG A 419 -32.68 -17.46 3.34
C ARG A 419 -32.62 -17.87 4.82
N GLN A 420 -32.32 -19.14 5.09
CA GLN A 420 -32.20 -19.66 6.46
C GLN A 420 -31.06 -19.00 7.25
N VAL A 421 -30.00 -18.52 6.60
CA VAL A 421 -28.93 -17.75 7.26
C VAL A 421 -29.48 -16.46 7.86
N PHE A 422 -30.33 -15.76 7.11
CA PHE A 422 -30.96 -14.51 7.54
C PHE A 422 -32.04 -14.75 8.61
N HIS A 423 -32.83 -15.83 8.49
CA HIS A 423 -33.77 -16.20 9.55
C HIS A 423 -33.06 -16.57 10.85
N ALA A 424 -31.96 -17.34 10.77
CA ALA A 424 -31.15 -17.68 11.93
C ALA A 424 -30.54 -16.45 12.60
N LEU A 425 -30.12 -15.46 11.80
CA LEU A 425 -29.62 -14.19 12.29
C LEU A 425 -30.73 -13.37 12.99
N ALA A 426 -31.94 -13.35 12.43
CA ALA A 426 -33.08 -12.68 13.06
C ALA A 426 -33.51 -13.37 14.38
N SER A 427 -33.27 -14.68 14.50
CA SER A 427 -33.56 -15.48 15.69
C SER A 427 -32.34 -15.68 16.59
N LEU A 428 -31.41 -14.72 16.64
CA LEU A 428 -30.22 -14.85 17.48
C LEU A 428 -30.60 -15.03 18.96
N PRO A 429 -29.90 -15.91 19.70
CA PRO A 429 -30.19 -16.10 21.11
C PRO A 429 -29.88 -14.83 21.91
N SER A 430 -30.83 -14.40 22.73
CA SER A 430 -30.71 -13.22 23.60
C SER A 430 -30.51 -13.58 25.07
N ASP A 431 -30.76 -14.84 25.46
CA ASP A 431 -30.63 -15.29 26.84
C ASP A 431 -29.19 -15.66 27.21
N PRO A 432 -28.70 -15.31 28.42
CA PRO A 432 -27.32 -15.58 28.83
C PRO A 432 -26.95 -17.08 28.83
N THR A 433 -27.94 -17.96 29.04
CA THR A 433 -27.72 -19.41 29.15
C THR A 433 -27.43 -20.06 27.80
N SER A 434 -28.16 -19.67 26.76
CA SER A 434 -27.94 -20.12 25.39
C SER A 434 -26.65 -19.55 24.81
N ILE A 435 -26.34 -18.28 25.12
CA ILE A 435 -25.07 -17.64 24.73
C ILE A 435 -23.90 -18.41 25.34
N SER A 436 -23.93 -18.69 26.65
CA SER A 436 -22.89 -19.45 27.34
C SER A 436 -22.73 -20.87 26.80
N ARG A 437 -23.83 -21.54 26.44
CA ARG A 437 -23.81 -22.86 25.77
C ARG A 437 -23.19 -22.80 24.37
N SER A 438 -23.45 -21.74 23.62
CA SER A 438 -22.90 -21.55 22.27
C SER A 438 -21.39 -21.32 22.28
N MET A 439 -20.87 -20.62 23.29
CA MET A 439 -19.43 -20.41 23.46
C MET A 439 -18.70 -21.66 23.96
N SER A 440 -19.32 -22.43 24.86
CA SER A 440 -18.71 -23.63 25.46
C SER A 440 -18.65 -24.84 24.53
N ARG A 441 -19.65 -25.02 23.64
CA ARG A 441 -19.65 -26.09 22.63
C ARG A 441 -18.43 -26.07 21.72
N ASN A 442 -17.87 -24.89 21.44
CA ASN A 442 -16.71 -24.74 20.56
C ASN A 442 -15.36 -24.82 21.31
N SER A 443 -15.36 -24.61 22.64
CA SER A 443 -14.18 -24.85 23.49
C SER A 443 -13.77 -26.33 23.49
N MET A 444 -14.76 -27.23 23.55
CA MET A 444 -14.54 -28.68 23.54
C MET A 444 -13.99 -29.21 22.21
N SER A 445 -14.21 -28.49 21.10
CA SER A 445 -13.67 -28.83 19.78
C SER A 445 -12.22 -28.36 19.56
N ARG A 446 -11.71 -27.46 20.41
CA ARG A 446 -10.37 -26.86 20.27
C ARG A 446 -9.25 -27.67 20.92
N SER A 447 -9.57 -28.63 21.79
CA SER A 447 -8.58 -29.50 22.44
C SER A 447 -8.04 -30.62 21.55
N SER A 448 -8.61 -30.84 20.35
CA SER A 448 -8.20 -31.90 19.43
C SER A 448 -7.58 -31.44 18.10
N SER A 449 -7.48 -30.14 17.83
CA SER A 449 -6.86 -29.64 16.59
C SER A 449 -6.22 -28.26 16.78
N SER A 450 -4.91 -28.25 16.96
CA SER A 450 -4.09 -27.04 16.75
C SER A 450 -3.98 -26.77 15.25
N SER A 451 -4.14 -25.49 14.88
CA SER A 451 -3.95 -24.87 13.56
C SER A 451 -5.12 -24.91 12.56
N HIS A 452 -5.39 -23.72 12.00
CA HIS A 452 -6.30 -23.35 10.90
C HIS A 452 -7.80 -23.21 11.18
N ILE A 453 -8.30 -21.97 11.03
CA ILE A 453 -9.65 -21.73 10.47
C ILE A 453 -9.56 -22.20 9.02
N SER A 454 -9.71 -23.50 8.78
CA SER A 454 -9.84 -24.05 7.42
C SER A 454 -11.32 -23.99 7.05
N MET A 455 -11.69 -22.95 6.30
CA MET A 455 -13.00 -22.86 5.63
C MET A 455 -13.00 -23.72 4.35
N SER A 456 -12.80 -25.03 4.50
CA SER A 456 -12.90 -25.99 3.38
C SER A 456 -14.23 -26.74 3.45
N PRO A 457 -14.90 -27.01 2.31
CA PRO A 457 -16.18 -27.73 2.30
C PRO A 457 -16.01 -29.19 2.74
N PRO A 458 -17.03 -29.83 3.31
CA PRO A 458 -17.07 -31.29 3.39
C PRO A 458 -17.11 -31.84 1.95
N LEU A 459 -16.19 -32.74 1.61
CA LEU A 459 -16.33 -33.54 0.39
C LEU A 459 -17.70 -34.24 0.43
N PRO A 460 -18.42 -34.32 -0.71
CA PRO A 460 -19.64 -35.10 -0.77
C PRO A 460 -19.32 -36.55 -0.40
N GLN A 461 -19.99 -37.06 0.63
CA GLN A 461 -19.92 -38.46 1.03
C GLN A 461 -20.26 -39.32 -0.17
N ALA A 462 -19.34 -40.21 -0.54
CA ALA A 462 -19.57 -41.19 -1.60
C ALA A 462 -20.80 -42.05 -1.24
N PRO A 463 -21.75 -42.26 -2.17
CA PRO A 463 -22.89 -43.11 -1.91
C PRO A 463 -22.42 -44.56 -1.70
N THR A 464 -22.86 -45.12 -0.57
CA THR A 464 -22.73 -46.53 -0.25
C THR A 464 -23.60 -47.36 -1.20
N HIS A 465 -22.98 -48.13 -2.11
CA HIS A 465 -23.70 -49.20 -2.80
C HIS A 465 -22.94 -50.52 -2.80
N LYS A 466 -23.52 -51.47 -2.07
CA LYS A 466 -23.36 -52.92 -2.23
C LYS A 466 -23.82 -53.34 -3.63
N LYS A 467 -22.97 -54.09 -4.36
CA LYS A 467 -23.21 -55.41 -4.97
C LYS A 467 -22.28 -55.62 -6.17
N LYS A 468 -21.49 -56.70 -6.11
CA LYS A 468 -20.67 -57.23 -7.22
C LYS A 468 -21.55 -57.58 -8.42
N PRO A 469 -21.13 -57.33 -9.67
CA PRO A 469 -21.67 -58.05 -10.81
C PRO A 469 -20.78 -59.24 -11.18
N HIS A 470 -21.47 -60.31 -11.58
CA HIS A 470 -20.92 -61.54 -12.12
C HIS A 470 -20.14 -61.32 -13.42
N ARG A 471 -19.09 -62.12 -13.57
CA ARG A 471 -18.29 -62.30 -14.79
C ARG A 471 -19.12 -63.04 -15.84
N SER A 472 -19.34 -62.43 -17.00
CA SER A 472 -19.77 -63.11 -18.23
C SER A 472 -18.70 -62.96 -19.31
N THR A 473 -18.51 -64.05 -20.04
CA THR A 473 -17.51 -64.34 -21.08
C THR A 473 -17.71 -63.53 -22.36
N PRO A 474 -16.66 -63.36 -23.21
CA PRO A 474 -16.77 -62.64 -24.47
C PRO A 474 -17.29 -63.55 -25.59
N THR A 475 -18.33 -63.11 -26.29
CA THR A 475 -18.78 -63.66 -27.58
C THR A 475 -18.18 -62.88 -28.75
N THR A 476 -17.72 -63.63 -29.75
CA THR A 476 -17.17 -63.22 -31.04
C THR A 476 -18.16 -62.47 -31.94
N PRO A 477 -17.70 -61.67 -32.93
CA PRO A 477 -18.59 -60.96 -33.85
C PRO A 477 -18.97 -61.84 -35.05
N SER A 478 -20.25 -61.86 -35.40
CA SER A 478 -20.77 -62.40 -36.66
C SER A 478 -20.99 -61.29 -37.68
N SER A 479 -20.61 -61.56 -38.93
CA SER A 479 -20.76 -60.77 -40.16
C SER A 479 -22.24 -60.65 -40.63
N PRO A 480 -22.55 -59.85 -41.67
CA PRO A 480 -23.85 -59.17 -41.77
C PRO A 480 -24.84 -59.78 -42.78
N THR A 481 -26.08 -59.25 -42.69
CA THR A 481 -27.20 -59.14 -43.67
C THR A 481 -28.06 -60.37 -44.01
N PRO A 482 -29.36 -60.19 -44.36
CA PRO A 482 -30.32 -59.11 -44.01
C PRO A 482 -31.20 -59.44 -42.80
#